data_AF-A0A7S3B869-F1
#
_entry.id   AF-A0A7S3B869-F1
#
_cell.length_a   1.000
_cell.length_b   1.000
_cell.length_c   1.000
_cell.angle_alpha   90.00
_cell.angle_beta   90.00
_cell.angle_gamma   90.00
#
_symmetry.space_group_name_H-M   'P 1'
#
loop_
_entity.id
_entity.type
_entity.pdbx_description
1 polymer ?
#
loop_
_entity_poly.entity_id
_entity_poly.type
_entity_poly.pdbx_seq_one_letter_code
_entity_poly.pdbx_strand_id
1 'polypeptide(L)'
;ERDTKCSGDMANLNDDVARRAGSGGFGGNLEEDDGDEGGMDYDLDDDYTADGAGGSLAIQGDGTVFAGFLFKRGVHHIPGRTASYKRRYFVLSSTARLWYYYSWEDHELDQRPINHRRPILLHQYNVRQATPLVLKLVPKDCADASNKRIWELRAANAAELTAWVHMLTEQASDATAKQPAFA
;
A
#
# COMPACT_ATOMS: atom_id res chain seq x y z
N GLU A 1 44.77 12.59 9.47
CA GLU A 1 44.08 13.52 10.37
C GLU A 1 43.34 14.56 9.54
N ARG A 2 42.00 14.63 9.67
CA ARG A 2 41.19 15.79 9.24
C ARG A 2 40.07 15.98 10.25
N ASP A 3 40.02 17.21 10.73
CA ASP A 3 39.35 17.72 11.91
C ASP A 3 37.83 17.59 11.95
N THR A 4 37.39 17.26 13.15
CA THR A 4 36.03 17.36 13.68
C THR A 4 35.76 18.81 14.10
N LYS A 5 34.77 19.49 13.50
CA LYS A 5 34.13 20.66 14.15
C LYS A 5 32.79 21.06 13.51
N CYS A 6 31.70 20.65 14.13
CA CYS A 6 30.44 21.40 14.08
C CYS A 6 29.97 21.63 15.52
N SER A 7 30.23 22.83 16.03
CA SER A 7 29.66 23.37 17.26
C SER A 7 28.59 24.40 16.90
N GLY A 8 27.59 24.52 17.78
CA GLY A 8 26.64 25.63 17.88
C GLY A 8 25.26 25.29 17.31
N ASP A 9 24.14 25.57 17.96
CA ASP A 9 23.89 26.18 19.26
C ASP A 9 22.43 25.90 19.66
N MET A 10 22.17 25.91 20.96
CA MET A 10 20.84 25.71 21.54
C MET A 10 19.93 26.93 21.30
N ALA A 11 18.65 26.69 21.02
CA ALA A 11 17.59 27.64 21.35
C ALA A 11 16.39 26.89 21.92
N ASN A 12 16.10 27.24 23.17
CA ASN A 12 15.07 26.73 24.05
C ASN A 12 13.86 27.66 23.92
N LEU A 13 12.65 27.14 23.65
CA LEU A 13 11.40 27.90 23.71
C LEU A 13 10.29 27.01 24.29
N ASN A 14 10.14 27.11 25.60
CA ASN A 14 8.87 26.89 26.31
C ASN A 14 8.22 28.26 26.58
N ASP A 15 6.93 28.22 26.95
CA ASP A 15 5.98 29.33 27.19
C ASP A 15 5.38 29.91 25.89
N ASP A 16 4.06 29.97 25.68
CA ASP A 16 3.03 30.45 26.61
C ASP A 16 1.73 29.62 26.59
N VAL A 17 1.24 29.33 27.79
CA VAL A 17 -0.17 29.03 28.09
C VAL A 17 -0.86 30.34 28.45
N ALA A 18 -1.98 30.65 27.78
CA ALA A 18 -3.24 31.19 28.32
C ALA A 18 -3.90 32.27 27.46
N ARG A 19 -5.24 32.25 27.53
CA ARG A 19 -6.23 33.32 27.26
C ARG A 19 -6.79 33.39 25.83
N ARG A 20 -8.02 32.89 25.65
CA ARG A 20 -9.23 33.74 25.77
C ARG A 20 -10.52 32.93 25.66
N ALA A 21 -11.39 33.18 26.63
CA ALA A 21 -12.82 32.89 26.59
C ALA A 21 -13.56 33.94 25.72
N GLY A 22 -14.73 33.56 25.20
CA GLY A 22 -15.76 34.41 24.60
C GLY A 22 -16.70 33.54 23.75
N SER A 23 -17.83 33.05 24.26
CA SER A 23 -19.15 33.71 24.40
C SER A 23 -19.74 34.27 23.09
N GLY A 24 -20.81 33.61 22.63
CA GLY A 24 -22.01 34.27 22.08
C GLY A 24 -22.17 34.29 20.56
N GLY A 25 -23.36 33.89 20.07
CA GLY A 25 -23.82 34.19 18.72
C GLY A 25 -24.94 33.28 18.22
N PHE A 26 -26.18 33.69 18.44
CA PHE A 26 -27.41 33.15 17.82
C PHE A 26 -27.54 33.60 16.35
N GLY A 27 -28.29 32.82 15.55
CA GLY A 27 -28.78 33.16 14.21
C GLY A 27 -28.41 32.06 13.21
N GLY A 28 -29.30 31.18 12.74
CA GLY A 28 -30.61 31.49 12.18
C GLY A 28 -30.44 31.77 10.69
N ASN A 29 -30.42 30.72 9.86
CA ASN A 29 -31.02 30.76 8.53
C ASN A 29 -31.38 29.34 8.08
N LEU A 30 -32.69 29.15 8.04
CA LEU A 30 -33.42 28.12 7.33
C LEU A 30 -33.52 28.61 5.89
N GLU A 31 -32.81 27.97 4.96
CA GLU A 31 -33.12 28.04 3.54
C GLU A 31 -33.14 26.60 3.02
N GLU A 32 -34.35 26.19 2.66
CA GLU A 32 -34.66 25.03 1.84
C GLU A 32 -34.12 25.31 0.43
N ASP A 33 -33.24 24.44 -0.07
CA ASP A 33 -32.89 24.38 -1.49
C ASP A 33 -32.95 22.92 -1.94
N ASP A 34 -34.07 22.62 -2.59
CA ASP A 34 -34.36 21.39 -3.31
C ASP A 34 -33.48 21.33 -4.58
N GLY A 35 -32.24 20.87 -4.42
CA GLY A 35 -31.25 20.76 -5.49
C GLY A 35 -30.87 19.32 -5.81
N ASP A 36 -31.76 18.63 -6.52
CA ASP A 36 -31.48 17.58 -7.52
C ASP A 36 -30.44 16.48 -7.17
N GLU A 37 -30.97 15.31 -6.81
CA GLU A 37 -30.25 14.03 -6.83
C GLU A 37 -29.83 13.66 -8.26
N GLY A 38 -28.57 13.92 -8.63
CA GLY A 38 -28.08 13.53 -9.95
C GLY A 38 -26.57 13.37 -10.12
N GLY A 39 -25.79 13.54 -9.05
CA GLY A 39 -24.34 13.39 -9.10
C GLY A 39 -23.90 11.93 -9.05
N MET A 40 -24.18 11.16 -10.10
CA MET A 40 -23.42 9.92 -10.33
C MET A 40 -22.00 10.32 -10.74
N ASP A 41 -21.12 10.43 -9.75
CA ASP A 41 -19.67 10.40 -9.93
C ASP A 41 -19.28 8.97 -10.31
N TYR A 42 -19.48 8.66 -11.59
CA TYR A 42 -18.80 7.53 -12.22
C TYR A 42 -17.30 7.85 -12.23
N ASP A 43 -16.62 7.62 -11.10
CA ASP A 43 -15.16 7.57 -11.03
C ASP A 43 -14.71 6.33 -11.82
N LEU A 44 -14.68 6.56 -13.13
CA LEU A 44 -14.01 5.85 -14.21
C LEU A 44 -12.50 5.84 -13.94
N ASP A 45 -12.08 5.09 -12.92
CA ASP A 45 -10.69 4.76 -12.65
C ASP A 45 -10.55 3.24 -12.44
N ASP A 46 -10.98 2.47 -13.44
CA ASP A 46 -10.41 1.17 -13.77
C ASP A 46 -10.44 1.05 -15.30
N ASP A 47 -9.26 1.11 -15.91
CA ASP A 47 -8.98 0.91 -17.33
C ASP A 47 -9.69 -0.35 -17.89
N TYR A 48 -10.86 -0.09 -18.46
CA TYR A 48 -11.36 -0.47 -19.79
C TYR A 48 -11.58 -1.95 -20.17
N THR A 49 -12.82 -2.16 -20.63
CA THR A 49 -13.34 -3.13 -21.62
C THR A 49 -13.24 -4.61 -21.29
N ALA A 50 -14.36 -5.11 -20.77
CA ALA A 50 -14.86 -6.42 -21.13
C ALA A 50 -15.21 -6.43 -22.63
N ASP A 51 -14.29 -6.88 -23.47
CA ASP A 51 -14.63 -7.44 -24.78
C ASP A 51 -13.54 -8.40 -25.26
N GLY A 52 -13.95 -9.57 -25.71
CA GLY A 52 -13.11 -10.48 -26.50
C GLY A 52 -12.42 -11.63 -25.75
N ALA A 53 -13.07 -12.79 -25.80
CA ALA A 53 -12.51 -14.13 -25.71
C ALA A 53 -11.90 -14.58 -24.35
N GLY A 54 -12.61 -15.52 -23.74
CA GLY A 54 -12.11 -16.33 -22.64
C GLY A 54 -10.78 -17.00 -22.99
N GLY A 55 -9.71 -16.49 -22.43
CA GLY A 55 -8.46 -17.20 -22.22
C GLY A 55 -8.24 -17.25 -20.71
N SER A 56 -8.41 -18.43 -20.12
CA SER A 56 -8.00 -18.70 -18.75
C SER A 56 -6.49 -18.51 -18.66
N LEU A 57 -6.05 -17.30 -18.28
CA LEU A 57 -4.68 -17.04 -17.85
C LEU A 57 -4.57 -17.47 -16.38
N ALA A 58 -4.81 -18.76 -16.14
CA ALA A 58 -4.41 -19.38 -14.90
C ALA A 58 -2.89 -19.18 -14.79
N ILE A 59 -2.41 -18.55 -13.73
CA ILE A 59 -0.97 -18.43 -13.45
C ILE A 59 -0.49 -19.81 -12.98
N GLN A 60 -0.47 -20.77 -13.91
CA GLN A 60 0.01 -22.13 -13.70
C GLN A 60 1.54 -22.12 -13.67
N GLY A 61 2.12 -22.45 -12.52
CA GLY A 61 3.55 -22.74 -12.39
C GLY A 61 4.25 -22.07 -11.21
N ASP A 62 3.64 -21.05 -10.61
CA ASP A 62 4.18 -20.35 -9.45
C ASP A 62 3.60 -20.97 -8.16
N GLY A 63 4.33 -21.91 -7.56
CA GLY A 63 3.91 -22.55 -6.30
C GLY A 63 3.69 -21.50 -5.20
N THR A 64 2.57 -21.60 -4.47
CA THR A 64 2.28 -20.68 -3.36
C THR A 64 3.14 -21.02 -2.15
N VAL A 65 3.89 -20.03 -1.65
CA VAL A 65 4.73 -20.14 -0.45
C VAL A 65 4.00 -19.62 0.78
N PHE A 66 3.28 -18.52 0.62
CA PHE A 66 2.53 -17.91 1.72
C PHE A 66 1.31 -17.17 1.16
N ALA A 67 0.18 -17.24 1.86
CA ALA A 67 -1.03 -16.55 1.45
C ALA A 67 -1.87 -16.13 2.66
N GLY A 68 -2.67 -15.09 2.48
CA GLY A 68 -3.52 -14.58 3.54
C GLY A 68 -4.07 -13.19 3.25
N PHE A 69 -4.97 -12.73 4.12
CA PHE A 69 -5.56 -11.41 3.97
C PHE A 69 -4.66 -10.30 4.50
N LEU A 70 -4.54 -9.22 3.73
CA LEU A 70 -3.98 -7.95 4.18
C LEU A 70 -4.87 -6.81 3.71
N PHE A 71 -4.76 -5.67 4.40
CA PHE A 71 -5.41 -4.44 4.03
C PHE A 71 -4.42 -3.58 3.24
N LYS A 72 -4.70 -3.35 1.96
CA LYS A 72 -3.88 -2.51 1.08
C LYS A 72 -4.38 -1.06 1.13
N ARG A 73 -3.48 -0.10 1.29
CA ARG A 73 -3.83 1.32 1.17
C ARG A 73 -4.18 1.71 -0.27
N GLY A 74 -5.24 2.50 -0.45
CA GLY A 74 -5.59 3.14 -1.72
C GLY A 74 -4.47 4.02 -2.28
N VAL A 75 -4.52 4.30 -3.60
CA VAL A 75 -3.55 5.18 -4.28
C VAL A 75 -3.80 6.64 -3.90
N HIS A 76 -5.08 7.04 -3.84
CA HIS A 76 -5.47 8.43 -3.63
C HIS A 76 -5.44 8.78 -2.14
N HIS A 77 -4.53 9.69 -1.78
CA HIS A 77 -4.61 10.46 -0.56
C HIS A 77 -5.35 11.75 -0.87
N ILE A 78 -6.65 11.79 -0.61
CA ILE A 78 -7.42 13.04 -0.65
C ILE A 78 -7.10 13.79 0.65
N PRO A 79 -6.51 15.00 0.61
CA PRO A 79 -6.25 15.78 1.82
C PRO A 79 -7.54 15.95 2.64
N GLY A 80 -7.51 15.60 3.93
CA GLY A 80 -8.67 15.65 4.82
C GLY A 80 -9.53 14.38 4.86
N ARG A 81 -9.26 13.38 4.00
CA ARG A 81 -9.91 12.05 4.07
C ARG A 81 -8.95 11.00 4.64
N THR A 82 -9.44 10.18 5.57
CA THR A 82 -8.68 9.04 6.10
C THR A 82 -8.31 8.10 4.95
N ALA A 83 -7.05 7.67 4.91
CA ALA A 83 -6.59 6.74 3.87
C ALA A 83 -7.44 5.46 3.89
N SER A 84 -8.06 5.13 2.75
CA SER A 84 -8.88 3.93 2.64
C SER A 84 -8.00 2.69 2.55
N TYR A 85 -8.32 1.71 3.39
CA TYR A 85 -7.67 0.41 3.44
C TYR A 85 -8.64 -0.64 2.90
N LYS A 86 -8.30 -1.27 1.77
CA LYS A 86 -9.12 -2.31 1.14
C LYS A 86 -8.56 -3.68 1.49
N ARG A 87 -9.38 -4.56 2.09
CA ARG A 87 -9.01 -5.96 2.35
C ARG A 87 -8.85 -6.70 1.03
N ARG A 88 -7.74 -7.42 0.85
CA ARG A 88 -7.43 -8.22 -0.33
C ARG A 88 -6.73 -9.51 0.12
N TYR A 89 -6.92 -10.58 -0.66
CA TYR A 89 -6.21 -11.84 -0.43
C TYR A 89 -4.88 -11.77 -1.18
N PHE A 90 -3.77 -11.85 -0.46
CA PHE A 90 -2.42 -11.79 -1.01
C PHE A 90 -1.82 -13.18 -1.12
N VAL A 91 -1.07 -13.40 -2.20
CA VAL A 91 -0.40 -14.67 -2.49
C VAL A 91 1.04 -14.39 -2.86
N LEU A 92 1.96 -14.95 -2.08
CA LEU A 92 3.39 -14.94 -2.32
C LEU A 92 3.80 -16.23 -3.02
N SER A 93 4.31 -16.12 -4.24
CA SER A 93 4.82 -17.25 -5.00
C SER A 93 6.26 -17.61 -4.64
N SER A 94 6.65 -18.83 -5.00
CA SER A 94 8.03 -19.35 -4.93
C SER A 94 9.02 -18.61 -5.84
N THR A 95 8.53 -17.85 -6.81
CA THR A 95 9.33 -16.96 -7.66
C THR A 95 9.43 -15.54 -7.10
N ALA A 96 9.10 -15.36 -5.81
CA ALA A 96 9.14 -14.09 -5.10
C ALA A 96 8.30 -12.99 -5.79
N ARG A 97 7.16 -13.39 -6.34
CA ARG A 97 6.13 -12.49 -6.87
C ARG A 97 4.98 -12.43 -5.87
N LEU A 98 4.51 -11.22 -5.61
CA LEU A 98 3.37 -10.98 -4.75
C LEU A 98 2.17 -10.54 -5.61
N TRP A 99 1.13 -11.36 -5.53
CA TRP A 99 -0.15 -11.20 -6.21
C TRP A 99 -1.25 -10.85 -5.21
N TYR A 100 -2.33 -10.23 -5.68
CA TYR A 100 -3.51 -10.04 -4.85
C TYR A 100 -4.83 -10.16 -5.60
N TYR A 101 -5.85 -10.63 -4.88
CA TYR A 101 -7.18 -11.00 -5.35
C TYR A 101 -8.25 -10.28 -4.51
N TYR A 102 -9.50 -10.21 -4.98
CA TYR A 102 -10.57 -9.63 -4.15
C TYR A 102 -10.87 -10.55 -2.97
N SER A 103 -10.92 -11.86 -3.23
CA SER A 103 -11.25 -12.90 -2.27
C SER A 103 -10.27 -14.07 -2.33
N TRP A 104 -10.42 -15.05 -1.43
CA TRP A 104 -9.64 -16.29 -1.50
C TRP A 104 -10.24 -17.25 -2.54
N GLU A 105 -11.57 -17.19 -2.74
CA GLU A 105 -12.28 -17.95 -3.76
C GLU A 105 -11.80 -17.59 -5.18
N ASP A 106 -11.57 -16.31 -5.46
CA ASP A 106 -11.06 -15.87 -6.79
C ASP A 106 -9.68 -16.47 -7.08
N HIS A 107 -8.87 -16.68 -6.03
CA HIS A 107 -7.57 -17.31 -6.17
C HIS A 107 -7.71 -18.80 -6.46
N GLU A 108 -8.66 -19.50 -5.84
CA GLU A 108 -8.86 -20.94 -6.08
C GLU A 108 -9.53 -21.24 -7.42
N LEU A 109 -10.55 -20.45 -7.78
CA LEU A 109 -11.43 -20.73 -8.92
C LEU A 109 -10.88 -20.17 -10.23
N ASP A 110 -10.52 -18.88 -10.23
CA ASP A 110 -10.21 -18.15 -11.47
C ASP A 110 -8.70 -17.91 -11.65
N GLN A 111 -7.93 -17.96 -10.56
CA GLN A 111 -6.48 -17.71 -10.53
C GLN A 111 -6.04 -16.41 -11.22
N ARG A 112 -6.95 -15.45 -11.42
CA ARG A 112 -6.68 -14.18 -12.10
C ARG A 112 -6.47 -13.06 -11.07
N PRO A 113 -5.22 -12.73 -10.72
CA PRO A 113 -4.98 -11.65 -9.76
C PRO A 113 -5.33 -10.29 -10.35
N ILE A 114 -5.73 -9.37 -9.47
CA ILE A 114 -6.04 -7.98 -9.83
C ILE A 114 -4.82 -7.34 -10.50
N ASN A 115 -3.61 -7.67 -10.03
CA ASN A 115 -2.36 -7.16 -10.58
C ASN A 115 -1.69 -8.07 -11.62
N HIS A 116 -2.44 -8.92 -12.34
CA HIS A 116 -1.90 -9.87 -13.34
C HIS A 116 -0.92 -9.25 -14.35
N ARG A 117 -1.16 -8.01 -14.81
CA ARG A 117 -0.26 -7.31 -15.75
C ARG A 117 1.05 -6.83 -15.12
N ARG A 118 1.06 -6.59 -13.80
CA ARG A 118 2.20 -6.00 -13.06
C ARG A 118 2.30 -6.61 -11.66
N PRO A 119 2.84 -7.83 -11.51
CA PRO A 119 3.13 -8.40 -10.20
C PRO A 119 4.05 -7.51 -9.38
N ILE A 120 3.94 -7.59 -8.05
CA ILE A 120 4.90 -6.96 -7.15
C ILE A 120 6.11 -7.91 -7.07
N LEU A 121 7.22 -7.51 -7.69
CA LEU A 121 8.45 -8.31 -7.74
C LEU A 121 9.33 -8.02 -6.52
N LEU A 122 9.41 -8.92 -5.55
CA LEU A 122 10.03 -8.63 -4.25
C LEU A 122 11.52 -8.26 -4.32
N HIS A 123 12.27 -8.80 -5.29
CA HIS A 123 13.67 -8.42 -5.47
C HIS A 123 13.86 -6.91 -5.73
N GLN A 124 12.82 -6.20 -6.19
CA GLN A 124 12.84 -4.76 -6.46
C GLN A 124 12.46 -3.89 -5.25
N TYR A 125 12.05 -4.50 -4.13
CA TYR A 125 11.56 -3.78 -2.95
C TYR A 125 12.33 -4.19 -1.69
N ASN A 126 12.50 -3.22 -0.79
CA ASN A 126 12.87 -3.42 0.60
C ASN A 126 11.61 -3.59 1.44
N VAL A 127 11.58 -4.65 2.24
CA VAL A 127 10.51 -4.88 3.23
C VAL A 127 10.85 -4.09 4.49
N ARG A 128 9.97 -3.18 4.92
CA ARG A 128 10.16 -2.39 6.15
C ARG A 128 8.91 -2.46 6.99
N GLN A 129 9.04 -2.84 8.26
CA GLN A 129 7.97 -2.67 9.22
C GLN A 129 7.86 -1.19 9.60
N ALA A 130 6.71 -0.58 9.38
CA ALA A 130 6.48 0.83 9.66
C ALA A 130 5.81 1.05 11.02
N THR A 131 4.87 0.18 11.40
CA THR A 131 4.21 0.17 12.71
C THR A 131 3.95 -1.28 13.15
N PRO A 132 3.45 -1.55 14.37
CA PRO A 132 3.14 -2.90 14.82
C PRO A 132 2.12 -3.65 13.96
N LEU A 133 1.35 -2.95 13.12
CA LEU A 133 0.34 -3.54 12.23
C LEU A 133 0.55 -3.20 10.74
N VAL A 134 1.59 -2.43 10.39
CA VAL A 134 1.80 -1.94 9.02
C VAL A 134 3.21 -2.27 8.55
N LEU A 135 3.30 -2.88 7.36
CA LEU A 135 4.53 -3.04 6.61
C LEU A 135 4.49 -2.20 5.33
N LYS A 136 5.67 -1.82 4.87
CA LYS A 136 5.89 -1.07 3.63
C LYS A 136 6.83 -1.84 2.72
N LEU A 137 6.47 -1.91 1.45
CA LEU A 137 7.37 -2.32 0.38
C LEU A 137 7.87 -1.05 -0.30
N VAL A 138 9.15 -0.74 -0.08
CA VAL A 138 9.79 0.48 -0.59
C VAL A 138 10.70 0.09 -1.75
N PRO A 139 10.57 0.68 -2.94
CA PRO A 139 11.45 0.38 -4.08
C PRO A 139 12.93 0.51 -3.69
N LYS A 140 13.78 -0.44 -4.14
CA LYS A 140 15.24 -0.43 -3.88
C LYS A 140 15.96 0.67 -4.66
N ASP A 141 15.62 0.82 -5.94
CA ASP A 141 16.25 1.80 -6.83
C ASP A 141 15.33 2.99 -7.12
N CYS A 142 15.80 4.17 -6.75
CA CYS A 142 15.13 5.44 -7.06
C CYS A 142 15.25 5.84 -8.55
N ALA A 143 16.21 5.27 -9.29
CA ALA A 143 16.46 5.62 -10.69
C ALA A 143 15.29 5.22 -11.62
N ASP A 144 14.55 4.17 -11.24
CA ASP A 144 13.37 3.66 -11.96
C ASP A 144 12.08 3.92 -11.16
N ALA A 145 12.17 4.68 -10.05
CA ALA A 145 11.09 4.89 -9.09
C ALA A 145 9.94 5.77 -9.61
N SER A 146 10.12 6.43 -10.77
CA SER A 146 9.01 7.04 -11.51
C SER A 146 7.87 6.04 -11.77
N ASN A 147 8.19 4.75 -11.95
CA ASN A 147 7.21 3.68 -12.19
C ASN A 147 6.92 2.78 -10.97
N LYS A 148 7.66 2.91 -9.86
CA LYS A 148 7.56 1.98 -8.71
C LYS A 148 6.95 2.68 -7.50
N ARG A 149 5.70 2.33 -7.21
CA ARG A 149 4.93 2.83 -6.07
C ARG A 149 5.39 2.20 -4.74
N ILE A 150 5.36 2.95 -3.65
CA ILE A 150 5.44 2.41 -2.28
C ILE A 150 4.12 1.72 -1.93
N TRP A 151 4.20 0.44 -1.53
CA TRP A 151 3.05 -0.32 -1.06
C TRP A 151 2.98 -0.25 0.46
N GLU A 152 1.82 0.14 0.99
CA GLU A 152 1.53 0.12 2.43
C GLU A 152 0.45 -0.94 2.69
N LEU A 153 0.84 -1.97 3.44
CA LEU A 153 0.00 -3.13 3.75
C LEU A 153 -0.17 -3.23 5.26
N ARG A 154 -1.41 -3.41 5.70
CA ARG A 154 -1.78 -3.55 7.12
C ARG A 154 -2.29 -4.96 7.40
N ALA A 155 -1.81 -5.58 8.47
CA ALA A 155 -2.31 -6.87 8.96
C ALA A 155 -3.47 -6.67 9.96
N ALA A 156 -4.25 -7.73 10.22
CA ALA A 156 -5.31 -7.65 11.22
C ALA A 156 -4.75 -7.63 12.65
N ASN A 157 -3.63 -8.31 12.87
CA ASN A 157 -2.94 -8.40 14.15
C ASN A 157 -1.41 -8.44 13.98
N ALA A 158 -0.69 -8.30 15.10
CA ALA A 158 0.77 -8.24 15.09
C ALA A 158 1.42 -9.58 14.69
N ALA A 159 0.83 -10.71 15.06
CA ALA A 159 1.37 -12.03 14.72
C ALA A 159 1.34 -12.28 13.20
N GLU A 160 0.23 -11.94 12.54
CA GLU A 160 0.13 -11.95 11.08
C GLU A 160 1.17 -11.04 10.44
N LEU A 161 1.35 -9.82 10.96
CA LEU A 161 2.34 -8.91 10.41
C LEU A 161 3.76 -9.49 10.50
N THR A 162 4.12 -10.06 11.65
CA THR A 162 5.42 -10.70 11.85
C THR A 162 5.64 -11.83 10.85
N ALA A 163 4.63 -12.69 10.65
CA ALA A 163 4.71 -13.76 9.66
C ALA A 163 4.90 -13.21 8.24
N TRP A 164 4.14 -12.20 7.85
CA TRP A 164 4.29 -11.55 6.54
C TRP A 164 5.67 -10.90 6.36
N VAL A 165 6.16 -10.16 7.35
CA VAL A 165 7.48 -9.53 7.28
C VAL A 165 8.59 -10.58 7.14
N HIS A 166 8.50 -11.68 7.90
CA HIS A 166 9.44 -12.79 7.80
C HIS A 166 9.45 -13.38 6.38
N MET A 167 8.29 -13.84 5.90
CA MET A 167 8.17 -14.51 4.59
C MET A 167 8.57 -13.61 3.43
N LEU A 168 8.18 -12.33 3.46
CA LEU A 168 8.55 -11.37 2.42
C LEU A 168 10.06 -11.08 2.42
N THR A 169 10.69 -10.99 3.59
CA THR A 169 12.13 -10.72 3.71
C THR A 169 12.97 -11.92 3.27
N GLU A 170 12.55 -13.12 3.64
CA GLU A 170 13.16 -14.38 3.22
C GLU A 170 13.10 -14.53 1.69
N GLN A 171 11.91 -14.38 1.10
CA GLN A 171 11.76 -14.48 -0.36
C GLN A 171 12.46 -13.35 -1.13
N ALA A 172 12.52 -12.13 -0.59
CA ALA A 172 13.27 -11.04 -1.20
C ALA A 172 14.79 -11.29 -1.23
N SER A 173 15.31 -11.92 -0.17
CA SER A 173 16.73 -12.31 -0.07
C SER A 173 17.06 -13.44 -1.04
N ASP A 174 16.25 -14.50 -1.07
CA ASP A 174 16.41 -15.64 -1.97
C ASP A 174 16.34 -15.23 -3.45
N ALA A 175 15.41 -14.32 -3.79
CA ALA A 175 15.29 -13.82 -5.14
C ALA A 175 16.50 -13.00 -5.58
N THR A 176 17.10 -12.24 -4.65
CA THR A 176 18.31 -11.46 -4.93
C THR A 176 19.53 -12.39 -5.14
N ALA A 177 19.62 -13.49 -4.38
CA ALA A 177 20.69 -14.48 -4.54
C ALA A 177 20.59 -15.29 -5.83
N LYS A 178 19.39 -15.49 -6.38
CA LYS A 178 19.14 -16.26 -7.60
C LYS A 178 19.21 -15.45 -8.88
N GLN A 179 19.33 -14.11 -8.81
CA GLN A 179 19.54 -13.31 -10.00
C GLN A 179 20.98 -13.50 -10.51
N PRO A 180 21.18 -13.93 -11.77
CA PRO A 180 22.52 -13.94 -12.33
C PRO A 180 23.01 -12.49 -12.34
N ALA A 181 24.12 -12.25 -11.65
CA ALA A 181 24.87 -11.01 -11.82
C ALA A 181 25.31 -10.97 -13.29
N PHE A 182 24.58 -10.23 -14.12
CA PHE A 182 25.08 -9.87 -15.43
C PHE A 182 26.28 -8.94 -15.19
N ALA A 183 27.47 -9.50 -15.43
CA ALA A 183 28.75 -8.81 -15.50
C ALA A 183 28.92 -8.11 -16.86
#